data_AF-A0AA50DWJ7-F1
#
_entry.id   AF-A0AA50DWJ7-F1
#
_cell.length_a   1.000
_cell.length_b   1.000
_cell.length_c   1.000
_cell.angle_alpha   90.00
_cell.angle_beta   90.00
_cell.angle_gamma   90.00
#
_symmetry.space_group_name_H-M   'P 1'
#
loop_
_entity.id
_entity.type
_entity.pdbx_description
1 polymer ?
#
loop_
_entity_poly.entity_id
_entity_poly.type
_entity_poly.pdbx_seq_one_letter_code
_entity_poly.pdbx_strand_id
1 'polypeptide(L)' 'MVAEATKDAKARAEAIASSTNSKVGAVRSAQTGVFQITSRNSTDVNDMGIYDTSSIEKDITAVVSITFSMK' A
#
# COMPACT_ATOMS: atom_id res chain seq x y z
N MET A 1 2.29 -8.04 -6.11
CA MET A 1 1.55 -7.41 -4.99
C MET A 1 2.41 -6.49 -4.12
N VAL A 2 3.17 -6.94 -3.11
CA VAL A 2 3.91 -6.01 -2.19
C VAL A 2 5.00 -5.21 -2.91
N ALA A 3 5.76 -5.85 -3.81
CA ALA A 3 6.78 -5.17 -4.61
C ALA A 3 6.18 -4.10 -5.55
N GLU A 4 4.99 -4.37 -6.13
CA GLU A 4 4.28 -3.41 -6.97
C GLU A 4 3.73 -2.25 -6.15
N ALA A 5 3.14 -2.52 -4.98
CA ALA A 5 2.69 -1.49 -4.05
C ALA A 5 3.85 -0.60 -3.57
N THR A 6 5.04 -1.19 -3.36
CA THR A 6 6.26 -0.47 -3.03
C THR A 6 6.73 0.43 -4.17
N LYS A 7 6.67 -0.06 -5.41
CA LYS A 7 7.03 0.71 -6.60
C LYS A 7 6.05 1.88 -6.83
N ASP A 8 4.76 1.64 -6.63
CA ASP A 8 3.72 2.67 -6.70
C ASP A 8 3.92 3.74 -5.61
N ALA A 9 4.20 3.33 -4.37
CA ALA A 9 4.51 4.26 -3.27
C ALA A 9 5.71 5.15 -3.59
N LYS A 10 6.76 4.62 -4.21
CA LYS A 10 7.93 5.39 -4.67
C LYS A 10 7.55 6.41 -5.76
N ALA A 11 6.78 5.99 -6.77
CA ALA A 11 6.35 6.88 -7.85
C ALA A 11 5.49 8.05 -7.32
N ARG A 12 4.60 7.78 -6.35
CA ARG A 12 3.83 8.83 -5.67
C ARG A 12 4.70 9.76 -4.85
N ALA A 13 5.66 9.23 -4.09
CA ALA A 13 6.61 10.03 -3.34
C ALA A 13 7.44 10.95 -4.25
N GLU A 14 7.86 10.45 -5.42
CA GLU A 14 8.59 11.23 -6.42
C GLU A 14 7.73 12.35 -7.02
N ALA A 15 6.46 12.07 -7.35
CA ALA A 15 5.52 13.08 -7.82
C ALA A 15 5.29 14.19 -6.78
N ILE A 16 5.10 13.83 -5.51
CA ILE A 16 4.94 14.79 -4.40
C ILE A 16 6.22 15.62 -4.23
N ALA A 17 7.38 14.98 -4.17
CA ALA A 17 8.65 15.69 -3.99
C ALA A 17 8.98 16.62 -5.16
N SER A 18 8.65 16.21 -6.39
CA SER A 18 8.82 17.06 -7.58
C SER A 18 7.99 18.34 -7.53
N SER A 19 6.82 18.28 -6.90
CA SER A 19 5.93 19.44 -6.71
C SER A 19 6.49 20.45 -5.71
N THR A 20 7.35 20.01 -4.79
CA THR A 20 8.00 20.86 -3.77
C THR A 20 9.48 21.14 -4.07
N ASN A 21 9.92 20.88 -5.31
CA ASN A 21 11.31 21.00 -5.77
C ASN A 21 12.32 20.21 -4.91
N SER A 22 11.85 19.17 -4.22
CA SER A 22 12.62 18.30 -3.32
C SER A 22 12.89 16.96 -4.00
N LYS A 23 13.89 16.20 -3.53
CA LYS A 23 14.18 14.87 -4.07
C LYS A 23 13.89 13.77 -3.05
N VAL A 24 13.33 12.66 -3.53
CA VAL A 24 13.16 11.44 -2.72
C VAL A 24 14.54 10.81 -2.49
N GLY A 25 14.87 10.57 -1.24
CA GLY A 25 16.10 9.93 -0.77
C GLY A 25 15.91 8.46 -0.43
N ALA A 26 16.76 7.95 0.48
CA ALA A 26 16.72 6.55 0.90
C ALA A 26 15.44 6.21 1.67
N VAL A 27 15.04 4.94 1.63
CA VAL A 27 13.95 4.40 2.47
C VAL A 27 14.41 4.44 3.94
N ARG A 28 13.59 5.08 4.78
CA ARG A 28 13.80 5.15 6.23
C ARG A 28 13.02 4.08 6.98
N SER A 29 11.83 3.76 6.50
CA SER A 29 10.95 2.76 7.10
C SER A 29 10.06 2.18 6.01
N ALA A 30 9.75 0.88 6.13
CA ALA A 30 8.76 0.21 5.30
C ALA A 30 7.94 -0.70 6.22
N GLN A 31 6.62 -0.52 6.20
CA GLN A 31 5.66 -1.27 6.99
C GLN A 31 4.56 -1.77 6.05
N THR A 32 4.27 -3.05 6.14
CA THR A 32 3.14 -3.66 5.44
C THR A 32 1.97 -3.73 6.41
N GLY A 33 0.84 -3.12 6.05
CA GLY A 33 -0.40 -3.22 6.79
C GLY A 33 -1.02 -4.62 6.71
N VAL A 34 -2.15 -4.78 7.39
CA VAL A 34 -2.93 -6.02 7.37
C VAL A 34 -3.51 -6.26 5.97
N PHE A 35 -3.61 -7.53 5.59
CA PHE A 35 -4.26 -7.94 4.34
C PHE A 35 -5.78 -7.96 4.53
N GLN A 36 -6.50 -7.43 3.54
CA GLN A 36 -7.95 -7.57 3.43
C GLN A 36 -8.24 -8.55 2.30
N ILE A 37 -8.85 -9.68 2.61
CA ILE A 37 -9.28 -10.69 1.64
C ILE A 37 -10.80 -10.76 1.73
N THR A 38 -11.46 -9.95 0.91
CA THR A 38 -12.91 -9.76 0.91
C THR A 38 -13.55 -10.41 -0.30
N SER A 39 -14.87 -10.64 -0.25
CA SER A 39 -15.65 -11.04 -1.42
C SER A 39 -15.49 -10.03 -2.55
N ARG A 40 -15.59 -10.49 -3.80
CA ARG A 40 -15.48 -9.61 -4.96
C ARG A 40 -16.44 -8.41 -4.87
N ASN A 41 -15.91 -7.20 -5.09
CA ASN A 41 -16.63 -5.92 -4.96
C ASN A 41 -17.17 -5.58 -3.56
N SER A 42 -16.73 -6.29 -2.50
CA SER A 42 -17.08 -5.90 -1.13
C SER A 42 -16.32 -4.63 -0.73
N THR A 43 -17.02 -3.73 -0.03
CA THR A 43 -16.44 -2.53 0.60
C THR A 43 -16.06 -2.77 2.06
N ASP A 44 -16.11 -4.02 2.53
CA ASP A 44 -15.82 -4.35 3.92
C ASP A 44 -14.34 -4.12 4.22
N VAL A 45 -14.07 -3.50 5.36
CA VAL A 45 -12.73 -3.25 5.87
C VAL A 45 -12.70 -3.51 7.36
N ASN A 46 -11.63 -4.14 7.86
CA ASN A 46 -11.45 -4.40 9.29
C ASN A 46 -10.01 -4.07 9.70
N ASP A 47 -9.84 -3.43 10.86
CA ASP A 47 -8.52 -3.07 11.40
C ASP A 47 -7.61 -4.29 11.65
N MET A 48 -8.17 -5.48 11.88
CA MET A 48 -7.41 -6.74 12.01
C MET A 48 -7.25 -7.51 10.69
N GLY A 49 -7.84 -7.03 9.59
CA GLY A 49 -7.93 -7.76 8.32
C GLY A 49 -9.21 -8.61 8.21
N ILE A 50 -9.61 -8.90 6.97
CA ILE A 50 -10.73 -9.78 6.66
C ILE A 50 -10.18 -11.02 5.97
N TYR A 51 -10.66 -12.18 6.41
CA TYR A 51 -10.37 -13.47 5.76
C TYR A 51 -11.69 -14.17 5.48
N ASP A 52 -12.35 -13.77 4.39
CA ASP A 52 -13.56 -14.47 3.97
C ASP A 52 -13.19 -15.86 3.45
N THR A 53 -13.83 -16.91 3.98
CA THR A 53 -13.68 -18.31 3.53
C THR A 53 -14.87 -18.80 2.71
N SER A 54 -15.93 -17.99 2.57
CA SER A 54 -17.21 -18.41 1.97
C SER A 54 -17.32 -18.12 0.47
N SER A 55 -16.70 -17.05 -0.02
CA SER A 55 -16.81 -16.65 -1.44
C SER A 55 -15.82 -17.39 -2.33
N ILE A 56 -16.21 -17.64 -3.58
CA ILE A 56 -15.34 -18.24 -4.60
C ILE A 56 -14.40 -17.18 -5.20
N GLU A 57 -14.95 -16.02 -5.59
CA GLU A 57 -14.17 -14.88 -6.10
C GLU A 57 -13.87 -13.87 -4.98
N LYS A 58 -12.62 -13.43 -4.91
CA LYS A 58 -12.12 -12.58 -3.81
C LYS A 58 -11.21 -11.48 -4.34
N ASP A 59 -11.28 -10.34 -3.68
CA ASP A 59 -10.37 -9.23 -3.87
C ASP A 59 -9.38 -9.18 -2.71
N ILE A 60 -8.09 -9.04 -3.02
CA ILE A 60 -7.01 -8.96 -2.03
C ILE A 60 -6.43 -7.56 -2.03
N THR A 61 -6.62 -6.85 -0.93
CA THR A 61 -6.03 -5.52 -0.71
C THR A 61 -4.89 -5.61 0.29
N ALA A 62 -3.72 -5.10 -0.11
CA ALA A 62 -2.54 -5.00 0.73
C ALA A 62 -2.08 -3.54 0.78
N VAL A 63 -1.99 -2.97 1.97
CA VAL A 63 -1.51 -1.60 2.17
C VAL A 63 -0.03 -1.64 2.53
N VAL A 64 0.78 -0.81 1.85
CA VAL A 64 2.21 -0.67 2.17
C VAL A 64 2.48 0.80 2.48
N SER A 65 3.01 1.06 3.67
CA SER A 65 3.43 2.38 4.13
C SER A 65 4.95 2.46 4.09
N ILE A 66 5.49 3.34 3.25
CA ILE A 66 6.94 3.54 3.10
C ILE A 66 7.26 5.00 3.38
N THR A 67 8.23 5.22 4.26
CA THR A 67 8.75 6.54 4.57
C THR A 67 10.09 6.72 3.87
N PHE A 68 10.21 7.75 3.04
CA PHE A 68 11.45 8.14 2.38
C PHE A 68 12.03 9.38 3.06
N SER A 69 13.35 9.46 3.17
CA SER A 69 14.01 10.74 3.50
C SER A 69 13.90 11.71 2.33
N MET A 70 13.93 13.02 2.59
CA MET A 70 14.08 14.03 1.54
C MET A 70 15.56 14.44 1.39
N LYS A 71 15.93 14.88 0.19
CA LYS A 71 17.21 15.49 -0.16
C LYS A 71 17.00 16.94 -0.58
#